data_AF-A0A818K2D7-F1
#
_entry.id   AF-A0A818K2D7-F1
#
_cell.length_a   1.000
_cell.length_b   1.000
_cell.length_c   1.000
_cell.angle_alpha   90.00
_cell.angle_beta   90.00
_cell.angle_gamma   90.00
#
_symmetry.space_group_name_H-M   'P 1'
#
loop_
_entity.id
_entity.type
_entity.pdbx_description
1 polymer ?
#
loop_
_entity_poly.entity_id
_entity_poly.type
_entity_poly.pdbx_seq_one_letter_code
_entity_poly.pdbx_strand_id
1 'polypeptide(L)'
;MSFCRNAFSIRKTKPRKAVSRSPLKLPADELARELGPQYQAIDARVGNQKLAYDIAQGDWMADGIISTVVPAREMAKLEKKKRELEEDNNVLRTRLDILLEMLAEVTAEQELRRTG
;
A
#
# COMPACT_ATOMS: atom_id res chain seq x y z
N MET A 1 -7.06 51.01 53.23
CA MET A 1 -8.38 50.70 52.64
C MET A 1 -8.23 49.42 51.85
N SER A 2 -9.09 48.43 52.13
CA SER A 2 -8.91 47.03 51.71
C SER A 2 -9.61 46.69 50.39
N PHE A 3 -9.04 45.70 49.72
CA PHE A 3 -9.17 45.27 48.33
C PHE A 3 -10.58 44.86 47.84
N CYS A 4 -10.72 44.94 46.51
CA CYS A 4 -11.73 44.32 45.64
C CYS A 4 -12.42 43.09 46.25
N ARG A 5 -13.72 43.21 46.57
CA ARG A 5 -14.58 42.07 46.93
C ARG A 5 -15.66 41.84 45.86
N ASN A 6 -15.45 40.80 45.05
CA ASN A 6 -16.46 39.91 44.48
C ASN A 6 -17.46 40.42 43.42
N ALA A 7 -17.03 41.22 42.44
CA ALA A 7 -17.86 41.50 41.25
C ALA A 7 -17.86 40.35 40.19
N PHE A 8 -16.98 39.34 40.33
CA PHE A 8 -16.82 38.23 39.36
C PHE A 8 -17.14 36.84 39.95
N SER A 9 -17.99 36.78 40.98
CA SER A 9 -18.42 35.51 41.56
C SER A 9 -19.58 34.92 40.77
N ILE A 10 -19.30 34.08 39.78
CA ILE A 10 -20.32 33.29 39.07
C ILE A 10 -21.03 32.39 40.10
N ARG A 11 -22.35 32.52 40.25
CA ARG A 11 -23.15 31.67 41.15
C ARG A 11 -22.99 30.21 40.72
N LYS A 12 -22.59 29.34 41.66
CA LYS A 12 -22.39 27.91 41.39
C LYS A 12 -23.70 27.30 40.87
N THR A 13 -23.74 26.95 39.59
CA THR A 13 -24.84 26.20 38.98
C THR A 13 -24.84 24.77 39.50
N LYS A 14 -26.02 24.19 39.75
CA LYS A 14 -26.12 22.78 40.16
C LYS A 14 -25.38 21.89 39.15
N PRO A 15 -24.58 20.91 39.58
CA PRO A 15 -23.86 20.04 38.66
C PRO A 15 -24.84 19.36 37.71
N ARG A 16 -24.52 19.39 36.42
CA ARG A 16 -25.34 18.78 35.38
C ARG A 16 -25.37 17.27 35.64
N LYS A 17 -26.54 16.70 35.92
CA LYS A 17 -26.73 15.25 36.12
C LYS A 17 -26.65 14.43 34.82
N ALA A 18 -26.48 15.09 33.68
CA ALA A 18 -26.28 14.40 32.41
C ALA A 18 -24.83 13.93 32.31
N VAL A 19 -24.63 12.62 32.29
CA VAL A 19 -23.36 12.01 31.91
C VAL A 19 -23.02 12.48 30.50
N SER A 20 -21.79 12.93 30.29
CA SER A 20 -21.31 13.30 28.96
C SER A 20 -21.47 12.11 28.02
N ARG A 21 -22.36 12.20 27.03
CA ARG A 21 -22.43 11.26 25.90
C ARG A 21 -21.26 11.51 24.97
N SER A 22 -20.05 11.21 25.45
CA SER A 22 -18.86 11.18 24.62
C SER A 22 -18.84 9.85 23.87
N PRO A 23 -18.59 9.84 22.55
CA PRO A 23 -18.44 8.61 21.78
C PRO A 23 -17.41 7.65 22.40
N LEU A 24 -16.41 8.18 23.11
CA LEU A 24 -15.35 7.43 23.77
C LEU A 24 -15.82 6.61 24.99
N LYS A 25 -17.02 6.86 25.50
CA LYS A 25 -17.56 6.20 26.71
C LYS A 25 -18.76 5.29 26.43
N LEU A 26 -19.17 5.17 25.17
CA LEU A 26 -20.30 4.33 24.79
C LEU A 26 -19.86 2.87 24.61
N PRO A 27 -20.71 1.90 24.98
CA PRO A 27 -20.48 0.50 24.61
C PRO A 27 -20.57 0.34 23.08
N ALA A 28 -19.85 -0.65 22.53
CA ALA A 28 -19.73 -0.86 21.09
C ALA A 28 -21.08 -0.96 20.36
N ASP A 29 -22.08 -1.59 21.00
CA ASP A 29 -23.43 -1.76 20.43
C ASP A 29 -24.20 -0.44 20.30
N GLU A 30 -24.09 0.45 21.28
CA GLU A 30 -24.72 1.78 21.22
C GLU A 30 -23.97 2.68 20.26
N LEU A 31 -22.64 2.59 20.24
CA LEU A 31 -21.78 3.34 19.32
C LEU A 31 -22.07 2.97 17.85
N ALA A 32 -22.22 1.68 17.55
CA ALA A 32 -22.58 1.20 16.21
C ALA A 32 -23.99 1.64 15.79
N ARG A 33 -24.94 1.74 16.73
CA ARG A 33 -26.28 2.29 16.46
C ARG A 33 -26.25 3.80 16.19
N GLU A 34 -25.43 4.55 16.93
CA GLU A 34 -25.33 6.01 16.77
C GLU A 34 -24.54 6.41 15.52
N LEU A 35 -23.45 5.71 15.22
CA LEU A 35 -22.54 6.05 14.11
C LEU A 35 -22.87 5.29 12.81
N GLY A 36 -23.79 4.33 12.87
CA GLY A 36 -24.24 3.56 11.73
C GLY A 36 -23.24 2.48 11.27
N PRO A 37 -23.63 1.69 10.25
CA PRO A 37 -22.85 0.53 9.77
C PRO A 37 -21.46 0.90 9.22
N GLN A 38 -21.21 2.18 8.92
CA GLN A 38 -19.95 2.68 8.39
C GLN A 38 -18.89 2.92 9.49
N TYR A 39 -19.22 2.79 10.78
CA TYR A 39 -18.25 2.97 11.86
C TYR A 39 -16.99 2.08 11.73
N GLN A 40 -17.14 0.91 11.09
CA GLN A 40 -16.04 -0.04 10.90
C GLN A 40 -15.25 0.19 9.60
N ALA A 41 -15.75 1.04 8.70
CA ALA A 41 -15.11 1.32 7.42
C ALA A 41 -14.48 2.71 7.47
N ILE A 42 -13.20 2.77 7.85
CA ILE A 42 -12.42 4.01 7.76
C ILE A 42 -11.91 4.11 6.34
N ASP A 43 -12.48 5.02 5.55
CA ASP A 43 -11.97 5.38 4.23
C ASP A 43 -11.33 6.78 4.23
N ALA A 44 -10.32 6.95 3.39
CA ALA A 44 -9.64 8.22 3.18
C ALA A 44 -9.49 8.46 1.68
N ARG A 45 -9.58 9.72 1.25
CA ARG A 45 -9.33 10.11 -0.14
C ARG A 45 -8.14 11.04 -0.20
N VAL A 46 -7.06 10.59 -0.82
CA VAL A 46 -5.86 11.39 -1.04
C VAL A 46 -5.77 11.68 -2.53
N GLY A 47 -6.15 12.91 -2.91
CA GLY A 47 -6.30 13.31 -4.31
C GLY A 47 -7.37 12.48 -5.03
N ASN A 48 -6.95 11.70 -6.03
CA ASN A 48 -7.82 10.84 -6.83
C ASN A 48 -7.82 9.37 -6.35
N GLN A 49 -7.07 9.03 -5.31
CA GLN A 49 -7.01 7.67 -4.77
C GLN A 49 -7.92 7.53 -3.56
N LYS A 50 -8.68 6.41 -3.51
CA LYS A 50 -9.50 6.03 -2.37
C LYS A 50 -8.74 4.95 -1.59
N LEU A 51 -8.59 5.15 -0.29
CA LEU A 51 -7.91 4.25 0.64
C LEU A 51 -8.95 3.73 1.64
N ALA A 52 -8.87 2.45 1.99
CA ALA A 52 -9.62 1.82 3.06
C ALA A 52 -8.63 1.30 4.11
N TYR A 53 -8.89 1.54 5.39
CA TYR A 53 -8.05 1.06 6.48
C TYR A 53 -8.44 -0.38 6.85
N ASP A 54 -7.50 -1.32 6.78
CA ASP A 54 -7.67 -2.67 7.29
C ASP A 54 -7.36 -2.68 8.79
N ILE A 55 -8.40 -2.77 9.62
CA ILE A 55 -8.29 -2.78 11.08
C ILE A 55 -7.56 -4.03 11.58
N ALA A 56 -7.59 -5.16 10.84
CA ALA A 56 -6.94 -6.39 11.25
C ALA A 56 -5.42 -6.36 11.01
N GLN A 57 -4.98 -5.74 9.91
CA GLN A 57 -3.56 -5.59 9.57
C GLN A 57 -2.95 -4.29 10.13
N GLY A 58 -3.79 -3.29 10.41
CA GLY A 58 -3.35 -1.99 10.91
C GLY A 58 -2.85 -1.03 9.82
N ASP A 59 -3.12 -1.32 8.54
CA ASP A 59 -2.55 -0.64 7.38
C ASP A 59 -3.63 -0.07 6.43
N TRP A 60 -3.23 0.93 5.63
CA TRP A 60 -4.09 1.51 4.59
C TRP A 60 -3.95 0.76 3.27
N MET A 61 -5.07 0.34 2.70
CA MET A 61 -5.16 -0.33 1.42
C MET A 61 -5.82 0.57 0.38
N ALA A 62 -5.21 0.72 -0.80
CA ALA A 62 -5.83 1.46 -1.89
C ALA A 62 -6.95 0.62 -2.55
N ASP A 63 -8.13 1.21 -2.68
CA ASP A 63 -9.32 0.59 -3.24
C ASP A 63 -9.18 0.60 -4.77
N GLY A 64 -8.56 -0.46 -5.31
CA GLY A 64 -8.36 -0.61 -6.76
C GLY A 64 -7.04 -1.30 -7.15
N ILE A 65 -7.11 -2.61 -7.34
CA ILE A 65 -6.30 -3.47 -8.25
C ILE A 65 -4.79 -3.57 -8.02
N ILE A 66 -4.09 -2.66 -7.35
CA ILE A 66 -2.67 -2.84 -7.01
C ILE A 66 -2.44 -2.39 -5.57
N SER A 67 -2.87 -3.26 -4.65
CA SER A 67 -2.41 -3.24 -3.26
C SER A 67 -0.97 -3.72 -3.22
N THR A 68 -0.03 -2.88 -3.67
CA THR A 68 1.37 -3.07 -3.29
C THR A 68 2.03 -1.70 -3.21
N VAL A 69 1.93 -1.05 -2.04
CA VAL A 69 3.09 -0.30 -1.56
C VAL A 69 4.15 -1.37 -1.25
N VAL A 70 4.81 -1.89 -2.29
CA VAL A 70 5.97 -2.77 -2.11
C VAL A 70 6.95 -1.96 -1.26
N PRO A 71 7.36 -2.42 -0.07
CA PRO A 71 8.30 -1.66 0.73
C PRO A 71 9.54 -1.37 -0.13
N ALA A 72 10.03 -0.13 -0.12
CA ALA A 72 11.06 0.33 -1.07
C ALA A 72 12.28 -0.62 -1.17
N ARG A 73 12.58 -1.33 -0.08
CA ARG A 73 13.61 -2.39 -0.02
C ARG A 73 13.29 -3.61 -0.88
N GLU A 74 12.04 -4.07 -0.90
CA GLU A 74 11.62 -5.18 -1.75
C GLU A 74 11.55 -4.77 -3.22
N MET A 75 11.14 -3.52 -3.50
CA MET A 75 11.15 -2.97 -4.85
C MET A 75 12.58 -2.89 -5.40
N ALA A 76 13.55 -2.41 -4.62
CA ALA A 76 14.96 -2.41 -5.00
C ALA A 76 15.53 -3.83 -5.23
N LYS A 77 15.11 -4.83 -4.44
CA LYS A 77 15.51 -6.24 -4.68
C LYS A 77 14.92 -6.78 -5.98
N LEU A 78 13.65 -6.46 -6.26
CA LEU A 78 12.98 -6.88 -7.49
C LEU A 78 13.62 -6.24 -8.72
N GLU A 79 13.97 -4.96 -8.66
CA GLU A 79 14.68 -4.27 -9.74
C GLU A 79 16.05 -4.88 -10.02
N LYS A 80 16.82 -5.21 -8.96
CA LYS A 80 18.12 -5.89 -9.11
C LYS A 80 17.95 -7.25 -9.80
N LYS A 81 16.99 -8.05 -9.35
CA LYS A 81 16.72 -9.37 -9.94
C LYS A 81 16.23 -9.27 -11.38
N LYS A 82 15.39 -8.28 -11.69
CA LYS A 82 14.95 -8.01 -13.06
C LYS A 82 16.15 -7.71 -13.97
N ARG A 83 17.06 -6.84 -13.52
CA ARG A 83 18.27 -6.51 -14.27
C ARG A 83 19.18 -7.72 -14.50
N GLU A 84 19.41 -8.53 -13.47
CA GLU A 84 20.18 -9.78 -13.60
C GLU A 84 19.55 -10.72 -14.64
N LEU A 85 18.22 -10.88 -14.60
CA LEU A 85 17.50 -11.72 -15.58
C LEU A 85 17.54 -11.14 -17.00
N GLU A 86 17.53 -9.82 -17.17
CA GLU A 86 17.68 -9.17 -18.47
C GLU A 86 19.08 -9.37 -19.05
N GLU A 87 20.13 -9.27 -18.22
CA GLU A 87 21.51 -9.55 -18.60
C GLU A 87 21.68 -11.01 -19.02
N ASP A 88 21.18 -11.97 -18.24
CA ASP A 88 21.19 -13.40 -18.58
C ASP A 88 20.43 -13.67 -19.88
N ASN A 89 19.26 -13.05 -20.07
CA ASN A 89 18.48 -13.22 -21.30
C ASN A 89 19.26 -12.74 -22.53
N ASN A 90 19.94 -11.60 -22.43
CA ASN A 90 20.76 -11.07 -23.52
C ASN A 90 21.92 -12.01 -23.85
N VAL A 91 22.62 -12.54 -22.84
CA VAL A 91 23.71 -13.52 -23.04
C VAL A 91 23.18 -14.79 -23.73
N LEU A 92 22.02 -15.29 -23.29
CA LEU A 92 21.40 -16.47 -23.89
C LEU A 92 21.01 -16.24 -25.36
N ARG A 93 20.49 -15.06 -25.70
CA ARG A 93 20.18 -14.69 -27.10
C ARG A 93 21.43 -14.68 -27.96
N THR A 94 22.50 -14.01 -27.54
CA THR A 94 23.76 -13.98 -28.28
C THR A 94 24.35 -15.38 -28.48
N ARG A 95 24.28 -16.24 -27.45
CA ARG A 95 24.73 -17.64 -27.58
C ARG A 95 23.89 -18.41 -28.60
N LEU A 96 22.59 -18.21 -28.62
CA LEU A 96 21.71 -18.85 -29.59
C LEU A 96 22.05 -18.40 -31.01
N ASP A 97 22.25 -17.10 -31.23
CA ASP A 97 22.59 -16.54 -32.54
C ASP A 97 23.90 -17.15 -33.07
N ILE A 98 24.96 -17.19 -32.25
CA ILE A 98 26.24 -17.81 -32.61
C ILE A 98 26.05 -19.30 -32.95
N LEU A 99 25.30 -20.04 -32.14
CA LEU A 99 25.07 -21.47 -32.40
C LEU A 99 24.30 -21.71 -33.70
N LEU A 100 23.36 -20.82 -34.04
CA LEU A 100 22.65 -20.88 -35.32
C LEU A 100 23.56 -20.57 -36.50
N GLU A 101 24.46 -19.60 -36.38
CA GLU A 101 25.48 -19.31 -37.40
C GLU A 101 26.42 -20.51 -37.61
N MET A 102 26.94 -21.09 -36.52
CA MET A 102 27.80 -22.28 -36.58
C MET A 102 27.08 -23.48 -37.21
N LEU A 103 25.79 -23.68 -36.89
CA LEU A 103 24.99 -24.76 -37.48
C LEU A 103 24.79 -24.54 -38.98
N ALA A 104 24.52 -23.30 -39.40
CA ALA A 104 24.37 -22.95 -40.80
C ALA A 104 25.68 -23.20 -41.58
N GLU A 105 26.83 -22.83 -41.00
CA GLU A 105 28.15 -23.07 -41.58
C GLU A 105 28.44 -24.57 -41.77
N VAL A 106 28.25 -25.37 -40.71
CA VAL A 106 28.42 -26.84 -40.79
C VAL A 106 27.48 -27.47 -41.80
N THR A 107 26.23 -26.99 -41.88
CA THR A 107 25.26 -27.50 -42.85
C THR A 107 25.69 -27.16 -44.28
N ALA A 108 26.15 -25.93 -44.53
CA ALA A 108 26.66 -25.51 -45.84
C ALA A 108 27.89 -26.32 -46.26
N GLU A 109 28.84 -26.57 -45.34
CA GLU A 109 29.99 -27.43 -45.59
C GLU A 109 29.59 -28.86 -45.96
N GLN A 110 28.60 -29.43 -45.27
CA GLN A 110 28.13 -30.78 -45.58
C GLN A 110 27.49 -30.86 -46.96
N GLU A 111 26.68 -29.87 -47.34
CA GLU A 111 26.09 -29.82 -48.68
C GLU A 111 27.15 -29.62 -49.77
N LEU A 112 28.19 -28.82 -49.52
CA LEU A 112 29.31 -28.69 -50.43
C LEU A 112 30.05 -30.02 -50.63
N ARG A 113 30.29 -30.77 -49.54
CA ARG A 113 30.89 -32.12 -49.61
C ARG A 113 30.01 -33.16 -50.30
N ARG A 114 28.69 -32.95 -50.35
CA ARG A 114 27.74 -33.83 -51.05
C ARG A 114 27.68 -33.54 -52.54
N THR A 115 27.95 -32.30 -52.95
CA THR A 115 27.75 -31.82 -54.31
C THR A 115 29.03 -31.67 -55.13
N GLY A 116 30.21 -31.67 -54.49
CA GLY A 116 31.53 -31.77 -55.13
C GLY A 116 32.08 -33.20 -55.15
#